data_AF-A0A7S2V1L9-F1
#
_entry.id   AF-A0A7S2V1L9-F1
#
_cell.length_a   1.000
_cell.length_b   1.000
_cell.length_c   1.000
_cell.angle_alpha   90.00
_cell.angle_beta   90.00
_cell.angle_gamma   90.00
#
_symmetry.space_group_name_H-M   'P 1'
#
loop_
_entity.id
_entity.type
_entity.pdbx_description
1 polymer ?
#
loop_
_entity_poly.entity_id
_entity_poly.type
_entity_poly.pdbx_seq_one_letter_code
_entity_poly.pdbx_strand_id
1 'polypeptide(L)'
;MGLCSQRCVIVFLSSVLGIWTALIILVGFFGHHLIDDVSEIAHGVSDKMHISPFGHVNSSALRGLQADGVTVEGLESAGPPPLKPPPTFEEIHTNMTRFIQRLAKNYQKLVAKVPARTGPNGGIEPIDVWSAFYDLAEKELVPMDLKYRGHTMFPVREDRSIFVSVASYRDEYCPGTLKSMYEKAQAPELVYIGLVQQNCEAKCRTGVLDHKGTINDAPPDVSCYKEFCASDQGREVCARGQVRLLAINETESLGPASARHFASKLWMGETYFFQIDSHMIFAQ
;
A
#
# COMPACT_ATOMS: atom_id res chain seq x y z
N MET A 1 -11.77 -51.64 22.86
CA MET A 1 -12.38 -50.94 24.02
C MET A 1 -11.45 -49.79 24.39
N GLY A 2 -11.74 -48.50 24.38
CA GLY A 2 -12.87 -47.63 24.05
C GLY A 2 -12.38 -46.21 24.38
N LEU A 3 -12.35 -45.28 23.40
CA LEU A 3 -13.13 -44.04 23.35
C LEU A 3 -13.15 -43.16 24.63
N CYS A 4 -12.59 -41.95 24.54
CA CYS A 4 -13.20 -40.64 24.88
C CYS A 4 -12.15 -39.53 24.64
N SER A 5 -12.11 -38.78 23.54
CA SER A 5 -12.91 -37.59 23.18
C SER A 5 -12.95 -36.48 24.23
N GLN A 6 -12.07 -35.46 24.10
CA GLN A 6 -12.43 -34.08 24.41
C GLN A 6 -11.83 -33.12 23.38
N ARG A 7 -12.73 -32.51 22.61
CA ARG A 7 -12.51 -31.35 21.73
C ARG A 7 -12.29 -30.13 22.63
N CYS A 8 -11.17 -29.43 22.47
CA CYS A 8 -11.01 -28.09 23.03
C CYS A 8 -11.64 -27.09 22.06
N VAL A 9 -12.86 -26.67 22.39
CA VAL A 9 -13.54 -25.53 21.76
C VAL A 9 -13.00 -24.28 22.45
N ILE A 10 -12.18 -23.49 21.77
CA ILE A 10 -11.84 -22.14 22.22
C ILE A 10 -12.92 -21.20 21.68
N VAL A 11 -13.87 -20.88 22.55
CA VAL A 11 -14.79 -19.74 22.39
C VAL A 11 -14.02 -18.48 22.78
N PHE A 12 -13.72 -17.59 21.83
CA PHE A 12 -13.23 -16.25 22.13
C PHE A 12 -14.41 -15.30 22.33
N LEU A 13 -14.79 -15.13 23.59
CA LEU A 13 -15.65 -14.05 24.07
C LEU A 13 -14.77 -13.15 24.95
N SER A 14 -14.25 -12.06 24.38
CA SER A 14 -13.88 -10.85 25.12
C SER A 14 -13.65 -9.70 24.14
N SER A 15 -14.76 -9.15 23.68
CA SER A 15 -14.87 -7.73 23.31
C SER A 15 -14.64 -6.86 24.55
N VAL A 16 -14.01 -5.69 24.35
CA VAL A 16 -13.90 -4.51 25.25
C VAL A 16 -12.53 -4.20 25.88
N LEU A 17 -11.50 -5.08 25.86
CA LEU A 17 -10.16 -4.71 26.37
C LEU A 17 -9.04 -4.52 25.33
N GLY A 18 -9.34 -4.65 24.03
CA GLY A 18 -8.35 -4.51 22.94
C GLY A 18 -8.10 -3.10 22.41
N ILE A 19 -8.83 -2.09 22.89
CA ILE A 19 -8.78 -0.73 22.32
C ILE A 19 -7.77 0.17 23.06
N TRP A 20 -7.42 -0.13 24.31
CA TRP A 20 -6.53 0.73 25.11
C TRP A 20 -5.04 0.41 24.95
N THR A 21 -4.67 -0.80 24.50
CA THR A 21 -3.26 -1.18 24.37
C THR A 21 -2.63 -0.73 23.04
N ALA A 22 -3.45 -0.39 22.03
CA ALA A 22 -2.98 0.07 20.73
C ALA A 22 -2.62 1.57 20.70
N LEU A 23 -3.05 2.36 21.69
CA LEU A 23 -2.86 3.82 21.70
C LEU A 23 -1.54 4.26 22.35
N ILE A 24 -0.93 3.42 23.21
CA ILE A 24 0.29 3.78 23.96
C ILE A 24 1.57 3.53 23.13
N ILE A 25 1.51 2.65 22.12
CA ILE A 25 2.70 2.32 21.30
C ILE A 25 2.98 3.39 20.22
N LEU A 26 2.02 4.28 19.92
CA LEU A 26 2.17 5.30 18.88
C LEU A 26 2.81 6.62 19.36
N VAL A 27 3.02 6.81 20.67
CA VAL A 27 3.46 8.11 21.24
C VAL A 27 4.96 8.13 21.60
N GLY A 28 5.70 7.05 21.38
CA GLY A 28 7.06 6.89 21.93
C GLY A 28 8.24 7.48 21.13
N PHE A 29 8.05 8.10 19.97
CA PHE A 29 9.18 8.32 19.03
C PHE A 29 9.42 9.72 18.44
N PHE A 30 8.76 10.78 18.92
CA PHE A 30 9.05 12.14 18.41
C PHE A 30 9.38 13.16 19.49
N GLY A 31 10.45 13.91 19.21
CA GLY A 31 11.03 14.92 20.09
C GLY A 31 10.12 16.13 20.34
N HIS A 32 10.47 16.82 21.42
CA HIS A 32 9.60 17.61 22.30
C HIS A 32 9.12 18.99 21.81
N HIS A 33 8.97 19.24 20.49
CA HIS A 33 8.53 20.56 20.01
C HIS A 33 7.37 20.58 19.00
N LEU A 34 6.63 19.47 18.88
CA LEU A 34 5.47 19.36 17.98
C LEU A 34 4.26 18.63 18.60
N ILE A 35 4.30 18.31 19.90
CA ILE A 35 3.35 17.37 20.53
C ILE A 35 2.18 18.06 21.23
N ASP A 36 2.33 19.31 21.69
CA ASP A 36 1.28 19.93 22.51
C ASP A 36 0.04 20.30 21.68
N ASP A 37 0.18 20.65 20.40
CA ASP A 37 -0.96 21.04 19.56
C ASP A 37 -1.71 19.85 18.91
N VAL A 38 -1.09 18.68 18.79
CA VAL A 38 -1.71 17.51 18.10
C VAL A 38 -2.56 16.66 19.04
N SER A 39 -2.20 16.62 20.33
CA SER A 39 -2.95 15.84 21.34
C SER A 39 -4.33 16.43 21.65
N GLU A 40 -4.49 17.76 21.57
CA GLU A 40 -5.75 18.44 21.83
C GLU A 40 -6.75 18.28 20.67
N ILE A 41 -6.24 18.09 19.44
CA ILE A 41 -7.04 17.91 18.22
C ILE A 41 -7.67 16.50 18.15
N ALA A 42 -6.94 15.46 18.58
CA ALA A 42 -7.43 14.08 18.52
C ALA A 42 -8.62 13.82 19.45
N HIS A 43 -8.70 14.51 20.60
CA HIS A 43 -9.83 14.41 21.50
C HIS A 43 -11.08 15.15 20.98
N GLY A 44 -10.92 16.25 20.24
CA GLY A 44 -12.05 17.02 19.71
C GLY A 44 -12.79 16.41 18.52
N VAL A 45 -12.14 15.51 17.76
CA VAL A 45 -12.72 14.89 16.55
C VAL A 45 -13.63 13.70 16.89
N SER A 46 -13.34 12.97 17.97
CA SER A 46 -14.16 11.81 18.37
C SER A 46 -15.56 12.19 18.86
N ASP A 47 -15.74 13.40 19.42
CA ASP A 47 -17.02 13.82 20.00
C ASP A 47 -18.04 14.35 18.96
N LYS A 48 -17.62 14.61 17.71
CA LYS A 48 -18.48 15.25 16.69
C LYS A 48 -18.95 14.33 15.56
N MET A 49 -18.48 13.08 15.47
CA MET A 49 -18.97 12.12 14.47
C MET A 49 -19.98 11.13 15.09
N HIS A 50 -21.23 11.57 15.21
CA HIS A 50 -22.36 10.68 15.47
C HIS A 50 -22.73 9.95 14.17
N ILE A 51 -22.09 8.79 13.92
CA ILE A 51 -22.49 7.87 12.84
C ILE A 51 -23.39 6.80 13.47
N SER A 52 -24.67 6.83 13.11
CA SER A 52 -25.68 5.87 13.57
C SER A 52 -25.40 4.46 13.01
N PRO A 53 -25.47 3.38 13.84
CA PRO A 53 -25.25 2.03 13.38
C PRO A 53 -26.55 1.40 12.87
N PHE A 54 -26.47 0.71 11.72
CA PHE A 54 -27.40 -0.34 11.27
C PHE A 54 -28.89 0.02 11.15
N GLY A 55 -29.31 0.40 9.93
CA GLY A 55 -30.71 0.27 9.50
C GLY A 55 -31.04 -1.19 9.17
N HIS A 56 -31.88 -1.82 9.99
CA HIS A 56 -32.49 -3.11 9.73
C HIS A 56 -33.28 -3.11 8.42
N VAL A 57 -32.91 -3.96 7.45
CA VAL A 57 -33.77 -4.31 6.32
C VAL A 57 -34.62 -5.51 6.74
N ASN A 58 -35.93 -5.31 6.81
CA ASN A 58 -36.91 -6.30 7.23
C ASN A 58 -37.14 -7.34 6.11
N SER A 59 -36.96 -8.64 6.39
CA SER A 59 -36.99 -9.72 5.39
C SER A 59 -38.40 -10.17 4.97
N SER A 60 -39.41 -9.30 5.09
CA SER A 60 -40.83 -9.64 4.87
C SER A 60 -41.43 -9.06 3.59
N ALA A 61 -40.65 -8.36 2.75
CA ALA A 61 -41.13 -7.80 1.48
C ALA A 61 -40.90 -8.69 0.24
N LEU A 62 -40.55 -9.97 0.41
CA LEU A 62 -40.33 -10.95 -0.67
C LEU A 62 -41.38 -12.07 -0.70
N ARG A 63 -42.65 -11.74 -0.50
CA ARG A 63 -43.76 -12.65 -0.84
C ARG A 63 -44.85 -11.87 -1.56
N GLY A 64 -44.93 -12.06 -2.87
CA GLY A 64 -46.04 -11.56 -3.67
C GLY A 64 -45.64 -11.08 -5.05
N LEU A 65 -45.06 -11.95 -5.88
CA LEU A 65 -45.06 -11.77 -7.33
C LEU A 65 -45.33 -13.12 -7.98
N GLN A 66 -46.60 -13.33 -8.33
CA GLN A 66 -47.03 -14.39 -9.23
C GLN A 66 -47.40 -13.72 -10.56
N ALA A 67 -46.71 -14.20 -11.60
CA ALA A 67 -46.93 -14.07 -13.03
C ALA A 67 -47.96 -13.05 -13.54
N ASP A 68 -47.45 -12.00 -14.18
CA ASP A 68 -48.06 -11.49 -15.40
C ASP A 68 -46.99 -11.51 -16.51
N GLY A 69 -47.27 -12.28 -17.55
CA GLY A 69 -46.41 -12.47 -18.69
C GLY A 69 -46.29 -11.20 -19.51
N VAL A 70 -45.10 -10.61 -19.50
CA VAL A 70 -44.66 -9.68 -20.54
C VAL A 70 -43.38 -10.25 -21.13
N THR A 71 -43.50 -10.87 -22.30
CA THR A 71 -42.34 -11.23 -23.12
C THR A 71 -41.74 -9.93 -23.67
N VAL A 72 -40.64 -9.48 -23.05
CA VAL A 72 -39.80 -8.43 -23.63
C VAL A 72 -38.88 -9.12 -24.64
N GLU A 73 -39.38 -9.30 -25.86
CA GLU A 73 -38.54 -9.60 -27.01
C GLU A 73 -37.70 -8.35 -27.31
N GLY A 74 -36.37 -8.51 -27.40
CA GLY A 74 -35.50 -7.52 -28.04
C GLY A 74 -34.58 -6.66 -27.16
N LEU A 75 -34.12 -7.14 -26.00
CA LEU A 75 -32.81 -6.71 -25.50
C LEU A 75 -31.81 -7.84 -25.75
N GLU A 76 -31.24 -7.88 -26.96
CA GLU A 76 -29.89 -8.43 -27.09
C GLU A 76 -29.03 -7.62 -26.12
N SER A 77 -28.66 -8.24 -25.00
CA SER A 77 -27.66 -7.69 -24.11
C SER A 77 -26.39 -7.60 -24.95
N ALA A 78 -26.12 -6.43 -25.52
CA ALA A 78 -24.81 -6.10 -25.99
C ALA A 78 -23.88 -6.47 -24.85
N GLY A 79 -23.08 -7.52 -25.04
CA GLY A 79 -22.12 -7.96 -24.04
C GLY A 79 -21.28 -6.76 -23.61
N PRO A 80 -20.69 -6.80 -22.40
CA PRO A 80 -19.82 -5.71 -21.97
C PRO A 80 -18.86 -5.37 -23.12
N PRO A 81 -18.73 -4.09 -23.49
CA PRO A 81 -17.91 -3.68 -24.62
C PRO A 81 -16.54 -4.34 -24.48
N PRO A 82 -15.92 -4.78 -25.60
CA PRO A 82 -14.67 -5.53 -25.54
C PRO A 82 -13.68 -4.75 -24.68
N LEU A 83 -13.25 -5.38 -23.58
CA LEU A 83 -12.32 -4.78 -22.65
C LEU A 83 -11.09 -4.37 -23.47
N LYS A 84 -10.77 -3.07 -23.45
CA LYS A 84 -9.52 -2.57 -24.03
C LYS A 84 -8.37 -3.44 -23.49
N PRO A 85 -7.32 -3.68 -24.29
CA PRO A 85 -6.17 -4.46 -23.82
C PRO A 85 -5.68 -3.90 -22.47
N PRO A 86 -5.22 -4.79 -21.57
CA PRO A 86 -4.74 -4.36 -20.27
C PRO A 86 -3.52 -3.44 -20.44
N PRO A 87 -3.27 -2.52 -19.49
CA PRO A 87 -2.24 -1.52 -19.62
C PRO A 87 -0.87 -2.19 -19.57
N THR A 88 0.12 -1.60 -20.23
CA THR A 88 1.49 -2.12 -20.14
C THR A 88 2.11 -1.78 -18.78
N PHE A 89 3.17 -2.50 -18.40
CA PHE A 89 3.96 -2.14 -17.22
C PHE A 89 4.45 -0.68 -17.29
N GLU A 90 4.88 -0.22 -18.47
CA GLU A 90 5.37 1.15 -18.67
C GLU A 90 4.27 2.20 -18.46
N GLU A 91 3.05 1.91 -18.90
CA GLU A 91 1.89 2.77 -18.66
C GLU A 91 1.57 2.87 -17.16
N ILE A 92 1.55 1.73 -16.45
CA ILE A 92 1.34 1.71 -15.00
C ILE A 92 2.45 2.50 -14.31
N HIS A 93 3.72 2.17 -14.61
CA HIS A 93 4.90 2.81 -14.04
C HIS A 93 4.88 4.32 -14.25
N THR A 94 4.62 4.78 -15.48
CA THR A 94 4.52 6.20 -15.83
C THR A 94 3.38 6.89 -15.08
N ASN A 95 2.20 6.27 -15.00
CA ASN A 95 1.05 6.86 -14.32
C ASN A 95 1.29 6.96 -12.81
N MET A 96 1.85 5.93 -12.18
CA MET A 96 2.16 5.92 -10.75
C MET A 96 3.26 6.94 -10.42
N THR A 97 4.35 6.96 -11.18
CA THR A 97 5.42 7.94 -11.02
C THR A 97 4.89 9.37 -11.12
N ARG A 98 4.06 9.63 -12.14
CA ARG A 98 3.42 10.94 -12.33
C ARG A 98 2.54 11.33 -11.15
N PHE A 99 1.71 10.42 -10.65
CA PHE A 99 0.85 10.68 -9.50
C PHE A 99 1.68 11.07 -8.27
N ILE A 100 2.71 10.27 -7.94
CA ILE A 100 3.58 10.50 -6.78
C ILE A 100 4.28 11.86 -6.87
N GLN A 101 4.90 12.16 -8.01
CA GLN A 101 5.60 13.43 -8.23
C GLN A 101 4.65 14.64 -8.18
N ARG A 102 3.43 14.50 -8.73
CA ARG A 102 2.41 15.56 -8.66
C ARG A 102 1.93 15.79 -7.24
N LEU A 103 1.74 14.72 -6.47
CA LEU A 103 1.36 14.81 -5.07
C LEU A 103 2.45 15.50 -4.24
N ALA A 104 3.70 15.07 -4.39
CA ALA A 104 4.85 15.68 -3.73
C ALA A 104 4.95 17.18 -4.05
N LYS A 105 4.76 17.56 -5.32
CA LYS A 105 4.73 18.97 -5.73
C LYS A 105 3.55 19.73 -5.11
N ASN A 106 2.38 19.10 -4.96
CA ASN A 106 1.24 19.73 -4.29
C ASN A 106 1.53 19.97 -2.80
N TYR A 107 2.13 19.00 -2.11
CA TYR A 107 2.56 19.17 -0.73
C TYR A 107 3.62 20.26 -0.56
N GLN A 108 4.62 20.32 -1.44
CA GLN A 108 5.61 21.40 -1.43
C GLN A 108 4.97 22.78 -1.58
N LYS A 109 3.93 22.91 -2.42
CA LYS A 109 3.17 24.16 -2.57
C LYS A 109 2.38 24.51 -1.32
N LEU A 110 1.81 23.53 -0.61
CA LEU A 110 1.13 23.77 0.67
C LEU A 110 2.12 24.28 1.72
N VAL A 111 3.27 23.61 1.86
CA VAL A 111 4.34 24.03 2.76
C VAL A 111 4.83 25.45 2.43
N ALA A 112 4.99 25.79 1.15
CA ALA A 112 5.45 27.11 0.74
C ALA A 112 4.46 28.26 1.03
N LYS A 113 3.17 27.96 1.26
CA LYS A 113 2.14 28.96 1.61
C LYS A 113 2.15 29.30 3.11
N VAL A 114 2.72 28.44 3.93
CA VAL A 114 2.79 28.67 5.38
C VAL A 114 3.91 29.67 5.66
N PRO A 115 3.62 30.82 6.30
CA PRO A 115 4.66 31.76 6.69
C PRO A 115 5.69 31.06 7.57
N ALA A 116 6.98 31.33 7.35
CA ALA A 116 8.08 30.61 8.01
C ALA A 116 8.11 30.71 9.56
N ARG A 117 7.21 31.49 10.20
CA ARG A 117 7.18 31.78 11.64
C ARG A 117 5.81 32.27 12.17
N THR A 118 4.75 31.46 12.12
CA THR A 118 3.48 31.87 12.75
C THR A 118 3.05 30.94 13.87
N GLY A 119 3.69 31.03 15.04
CA GLY A 119 3.16 30.53 16.33
C GLY A 119 2.68 29.07 16.37
N PRO A 120 2.02 28.64 17.45
CA PRO A 120 1.45 27.29 17.58
C PRO A 120 0.30 27.01 16.59
N ASN A 121 -0.33 28.06 16.05
CA ASN A 121 -1.55 27.96 15.22
C ASN A 121 -1.34 28.26 13.72
N GLY A 122 -0.10 28.41 13.25
CA GLY A 122 0.20 28.73 11.85
C GLY A 122 0.88 27.59 11.12
N GLY A 123 0.33 26.39 11.30
CA GLY A 123 0.74 25.17 10.60
C GLY A 123 -0.07 24.92 9.33
N ILE A 124 0.25 23.82 8.65
CA ILE A 124 -0.61 23.28 7.60
C ILE A 124 -1.76 22.56 8.31
N GLU A 125 -3.00 22.93 8.00
CA GLU A 125 -4.16 22.21 8.54
C GLU A 125 -4.18 20.77 8.00
N PRO A 126 -4.41 19.75 8.84
CA PRO A 126 -4.49 18.36 8.38
C PRO A 126 -5.47 18.14 7.24
N ILE A 127 -6.56 18.92 7.21
CA ILE A 127 -7.56 18.86 6.15
C ILE A 127 -7.01 19.29 4.79
N ASP A 128 -6.09 20.27 4.73
CA ASP A 128 -5.50 20.71 3.47
C ASP A 128 -4.60 19.64 2.86
N VAL A 129 -3.85 18.91 3.71
CA VAL A 129 -3.03 17.76 3.29
C VAL A 129 -3.92 16.64 2.77
N TRP A 130 -4.99 16.34 3.50
CA TRP A 130 -5.96 15.32 3.10
C TRP A 130 -6.66 15.68 1.79
N SER A 131 -7.17 16.90 1.64
CA SER A 131 -7.84 17.36 0.42
C SER A 131 -6.89 17.33 -0.77
N ALA A 132 -5.64 17.77 -0.62
CA ALA A 132 -4.65 17.69 -1.70
C ALA A 132 -4.34 16.26 -2.14
N PHE A 133 -4.36 15.30 -1.21
CA PHE A 133 -4.27 13.88 -1.54
C PHE A 133 -5.53 13.37 -2.23
N TYR A 134 -6.68 13.57 -1.60
CA TYR A 134 -7.98 13.06 -2.02
C TYR A 134 -8.32 13.55 -3.43
N ASP A 135 -8.23 14.86 -3.69
CA ASP A 135 -8.58 15.46 -4.98
C ASP A 135 -7.70 14.91 -6.11
N LEU A 136 -6.41 14.70 -5.85
CA LEU A 136 -5.49 14.13 -6.84
C LEU A 136 -5.74 12.63 -7.04
N ALA A 137 -5.99 11.89 -5.96
CA ALA A 137 -6.28 10.46 -6.02
C ALA A 137 -7.60 10.19 -6.76
N GLU A 138 -8.66 10.94 -6.47
CA GLU A 138 -9.95 10.87 -7.17
C GLU A 138 -9.81 11.16 -8.66
N LYS A 139 -8.92 12.09 -9.03
CA LYS A 139 -8.66 12.46 -10.42
C LYS A 139 -7.78 11.46 -11.18
N GLU A 140 -6.74 10.91 -10.55
CA GLU A 140 -5.69 10.16 -11.25
C GLU A 140 -5.62 8.67 -10.89
N LEU A 141 -5.85 8.29 -9.63
CA LEU A 141 -5.77 6.89 -9.19
C LEU A 141 -7.12 6.17 -9.30
N VAL A 142 -8.19 6.79 -8.80
CA VAL A 142 -9.52 6.17 -8.74
C VAL A 142 -10.03 5.75 -10.12
N PRO A 143 -9.86 6.52 -11.22
CA PRO A 143 -10.31 6.08 -12.54
C PRO A 143 -9.58 4.82 -13.04
N MET A 144 -8.30 4.66 -12.67
CA MET A 144 -7.55 3.44 -12.96
C MET A 144 -8.16 2.24 -12.25
N ASP A 145 -8.47 2.38 -10.96
CA ASP A 145 -9.02 1.29 -10.14
C ASP A 145 -10.47 0.96 -10.50
N LEU A 146 -11.29 1.97 -10.78
CA LEU A 146 -12.67 1.79 -11.19
C LEU A 146 -12.80 1.06 -12.54
N LYS A 147 -11.85 1.27 -13.46
CA LYS A 147 -11.82 0.58 -14.75
C LYS A 147 -11.73 -0.94 -14.59
N TYR A 148 -11.16 -1.43 -13.49
CA TYR A 148 -10.99 -2.85 -13.20
C TYR A 148 -11.83 -3.32 -12.02
N ARG A 149 -12.85 -2.55 -11.60
CA ARG A 149 -13.68 -2.94 -10.48
C ARG A 149 -14.55 -4.14 -10.86
N GLY A 150 -14.39 -5.25 -10.15
CA GLY A 150 -15.16 -6.48 -10.37
C GLY A 150 -14.54 -7.47 -11.35
N HIS A 151 -13.35 -7.17 -11.89
CA HIS A 151 -12.55 -8.11 -12.67
C HIS A 151 -11.05 -7.88 -12.41
N THR A 152 -10.19 -8.80 -12.84
CA THR A 152 -8.74 -8.58 -12.70
C THR A 152 -8.24 -7.60 -13.76
N MET A 153 -7.19 -6.84 -13.43
CA MET A 153 -6.54 -5.91 -14.38
C MET A 153 -5.89 -6.66 -15.54
N PHE A 154 -5.35 -7.85 -15.25
CA PHE A 154 -4.76 -8.77 -16.21
C PHE A 154 -5.48 -10.13 -16.11
N PRO A 155 -5.58 -10.90 -17.20
CA PRO A 155 -5.98 -12.29 -17.09
C PRO A 155 -4.99 -13.04 -16.19
N VAL A 156 -5.53 -13.87 -15.29
CA VAL A 156 -4.70 -14.66 -14.39
C VAL A 156 -4.00 -15.77 -15.20
N ARG A 157 -2.70 -15.92 -15.00
CA ARG A 157 -1.87 -16.94 -15.63
C ARG A 157 -2.10 -18.29 -14.96
N GLU A 158 -1.97 -19.36 -15.75
CA GLU A 158 -2.12 -20.75 -15.29
C GLU A 158 -0.75 -21.47 -15.13
N ASP A 159 0.35 -20.71 -15.13
CA ASP A 159 1.73 -21.21 -15.11
C ASP A 159 2.29 -21.43 -13.69
N ARG A 160 1.49 -21.19 -12.64
CA ARG A 160 1.88 -21.22 -11.22
C ARG A 160 2.93 -20.17 -10.85
N SER A 161 3.03 -19.09 -11.63
CA SER A 161 3.90 -17.96 -11.30
C SER A 161 3.49 -17.29 -9.99
N ILE A 162 4.48 -16.76 -9.28
CA ILE A 162 4.32 -16.07 -8.00
C ILE A 162 4.76 -14.63 -8.20
N PHE A 163 3.88 -13.69 -7.90
CA PHE A 163 4.23 -12.28 -7.76
C PHE A 163 4.47 -11.94 -6.29
N VAL A 164 5.65 -11.38 -6.01
CA VAL A 164 6.07 -10.94 -4.69
C VAL A 164 6.10 -9.42 -4.65
N SER A 165 5.17 -8.84 -3.90
CA SER A 165 5.05 -7.42 -3.63
C SER A 165 6.01 -7.03 -2.50
N VAL A 166 7.02 -6.20 -2.82
CA VAL A 166 8.05 -5.74 -1.89
C VAL A 166 8.05 -4.22 -1.84
N ALA A 167 7.77 -3.67 -0.66
CA ALA A 167 7.94 -2.26 -0.38
C ALA A 167 9.19 -2.07 0.49
N SER A 168 10.12 -1.24 0.04
CA SER A 168 11.38 -0.91 0.72
C SER A 168 11.44 0.59 0.98
N TYR A 169 11.86 0.97 2.19
CA TYR A 169 12.11 2.36 2.55
C TYR A 169 13.49 2.46 3.19
N ARG A 170 14.44 3.07 2.46
CA ARG A 170 15.82 3.31 2.91
C ARG A 170 16.47 2.08 3.57
N ASP A 171 16.25 0.91 2.98
CA ASP A 171 16.60 -0.38 3.59
C ASP A 171 17.81 -1.04 2.90
N GLU A 172 18.92 -1.09 3.62
CA GLU A 172 20.18 -1.70 3.16
C GLU A 172 20.13 -3.23 3.06
N TYR A 173 19.18 -3.90 3.74
CA TYR A 173 19.05 -5.37 3.73
C TYR A 173 18.22 -5.88 2.56
N CYS A 174 17.52 -4.99 1.84
CA CYS A 174 16.68 -5.34 0.70
C CYS A 174 17.35 -6.20 -0.38
N PRO A 175 18.59 -5.91 -0.82
CA PRO A 175 19.29 -6.81 -1.75
C PRO A 175 19.41 -8.24 -1.23
N GLY A 176 19.69 -8.41 0.07
CA GLY A 176 19.82 -9.70 0.73
C GLY A 176 18.50 -10.49 0.75
N THR A 177 17.38 -9.80 0.95
CA THR A 177 16.04 -10.40 0.87
C THR A 177 15.74 -10.94 -0.52
N LEU A 178 16.01 -10.15 -1.57
CA LEU A 178 15.77 -10.59 -2.95
C LEU A 178 16.67 -11.77 -3.33
N LYS A 179 17.96 -11.71 -2.95
CA LYS A 179 18.88 -12.82 -3.13
C LYS A 179 18.39 -14.09 -2.41
N SER A 180 18.06 -14.01 -1.13
CA SER A 180 17.56 -15.15 -0.36
C SER A 180 16.26 -15.73 -0.93
N MET A 181 15.41 -14.91 -1.54
CA MET A 181 14.16 -15.35 -2.17
C MET A 181 14.45 -16.25 -3.38
N TYR A 182 15.30 -15.82 -4.29
CA TYR A 182 15.63 -16.60 -5.48
C TYR A 182 16.52 -17.81 -5.18
N GLU A 183 17.45 -17.72 -4.23
CA GLU A 183 18.29 -18.86 -3.82
C GLU A 183 17.49 -20.03 -3.24
N LYS A 184 16.38 -19.74 -2.55
CA LYS A 184 15.57 -20.75 -1.86
C LYS A 184 14.32 -21.16 -2.62
N ALA A 185 13.98 -20.46 -3.71
CA ALA A 185 12.88 -20.83 -4.57
C ALA A 185 13.17 -22.14 -5.31
N GLN A 186 12.22 -23.07 -5.27
CA GLN A 186 12.32 -24.33 -6.04
C GLN A 186 12.25 -24.10 -7.56
N ALA A 187 11.56 -23.04 -7.98
CA ALA A 187 11.37 -22.65 -9.38
C ALA A 187 11.57 -21.12 -9.52
N PRO A 188 12.82 -20.62 -9.47
CA PRO A 188 13.12 -19.18 -9.47
C PRO A 188 12.65 -18.46 -10.73
N GLU A 189 12.50 -19.15 -11.86
CA GLU A 189 11.97 -18.63 -13.13
C GLU A 189 10.48 -18.26 -13.06
N LEU A 190 9.75 -18.79 -12.07
CA LEU A 190 8.33 -18.50 -11.85
C LEU A 190 8.11 -17.34 -10.87
N VAL A 191 9.16 -16.78 -10.28
CA VAL A 191 9.08 -15.71 -9.28
C VAL A 191 9.25 -14.34 -9.94
N TYR A 192 8.28 -13.46 -9.77
CA TYR A 192 8.29 -12.08 -10.22
C TYR A 192 8.19 -11.14 -9.02
N ILE A 193 8.91 -10.03 -9.03
CA ILE A 193 8.93 -9.05 -7.94
C ILE A 193 8.33 -7.73 -8.43
N GLY A 194 7.39 -7.19 -7.67
CA GLY A 194 7.04 -5.77 -7.71
C GLY A 194 7.79 -5.05 -6.60
N LEU A 195 8.87 -4.35 -6.96
CA LEU A 195 9.73 -3.63 -6.03
C LEU A 195 9.39 -2.15 -6.04
N VAL A 196 8.84 -1.65 -4.94
CA VAL A 196 8.73 -0.22 -4.67
C VAL A 196 9.87 0.16 -3.73
N GLN A 197 10.91 0.80 -4.24
CA GLN A 197 12.04 1.26 -3.42
C GLN A 197 11.93 2.78 -3.21
N GLN A 198 11.97 3.19 -1.95
CA GLN A 198 11.93 4.59 -1.54
C GLN A 198 13.29 4.95 -0.94
N ASN A 199 14.15 5.58 -1.72
CA ASN A 199 15.55 5.80 -1.39
C ASN A 199 15.89 7.29 -1.38
N CYS A 200 16.82 7.66 -0.52
CA CYS A 200 17.51 8.93 -0.60
C CYS A 200 18.73 8.84 -1.52
N GLU A 201 18.73 9.65 -2.56
CA GLU A 201 19.81 9.70 -3.55
C GLU A 201 20.79 10.87 -3.33
N ALA A 202 20.36 11.95 -2.66
CA ALA A 202 21.17 13.14 -2.45
C ALA A 202 20.77 13.89 -1.18
N LYS A 203 21.76 14.49 -0.50
CA LYS A 203 21.57 15.29 0.74
C LYS A 203 20.82 14.51 1.83
N CYS A 204 21.19 13.24 1.97
CA CYS A 204 20.51 12.33 2.88
C CYS A 204 20.80 12.69 4.32
N ARG A 205 19.77 12.54 5.15
CA ARG A 205 19.86 12.78 6.59
C ARG A 205 19.39 11.55 7.32
N THR A 206 20.02 11.23 8.44
CA THR A 206 19.63 10.14 9.31
C THR A 206 19.45 10.64 10.73
N GLY A 207 18.39 10.18 11.39
CA GLY A 207 18.21 10.37 12.82
C GLY A 207 19.05 9.33 13.53
N VAL A 208 20.06 9.77 14.29
CA VAL A 208 20.77 8.87 15.19
C VAL A 208 19.95 8.82 16.47
N LEU A 209 19.59 7.61 16.92
CA LEU A 209 19.07 7.40 18.27
C LEU A 209 20.21 7.51 19.30
N ASP A 210 20.96 8.62 19.24
CA ASP A 210 21.61 9.11 20.43
C ASP A 210 20.49 9.63 21.34
N HIS A 211 20.68 9.64 22.65
CA HIS A 211 19.67 10.10 23.60
C HIS A 211 19.23 11.58 23.41
N LYS A 212 19.74 12.25 22.36
CA LYS A 212 19.48 13.64 21.99
C LYS A 212 18.68 13.76 20.68
N GLY A 213 18.44 12.67 19.96
CA GLY A 213 17.70 12.67 18.70
C GLY A 213 18.36 13.50 17.60
N THR A 214 19.69 13.47 17.51
CA THR A 214 20.43 14.32 16.58
C THR A 214 20.24 13.84 15.13
N ILE A 215 19.94 14.79 14.23
CA ILE A 215 19.91 14.53 12.78
C ILE A 215 21.30 14.84 12.20
N ASN A 216 21.90 13.86 11.55
CA ASN A 216 23.21 14.00 10.90
C ASN A 216 23.09 13.74 9.39
N ASP A 217 24.04 14.30 8.63
CA ASP A 217 24.19 13.96 7.21
C ASP A 217 24.61 12.50 7.06
N ALA A 218 24.08 11.86 6.02
CA ALA A 218 24.33 10.47 5.67
C ALA A 218 24.69 10.34 4.19
N PRO A 219 25.45 9.29 3.80
CA PRO A 219 25.64 8.97 2.40
C PRO A 219 24.30 8.59 1.73
N PRO A 220 24.23 8.61 0.38
CA PRO A 220 23.10 8.05 -0.36
C PRO A 220 22.80 6.61 0.05
N ASP A 221 21.53 6.26 0.03
CA ASP A 221 21.09 4.92 0.43
C ASP A 221 21.52 3.87 -0.60
N VAL A 222 21.75 2.65 -0.12
CA VAL A 222 21.96 1.48 -0.96
C VAL A 222 20.71 1.21 -1.81
N SER A 223 20.88 1.17 -3.14
CA SER A 223 19.75 0.87 -4.03
C SER A 223 19.52 -0.64 -4.10
N CYS A 224 18.38 -1.09 -3.58
CA CYS A 224 17.98 -2.49 -3.59
C CYS A 224 18.05 -3.11 -4.99
N TYR A 225 17.47 -2.42 -5.96
CA TYR A 225 17.46 -2.87 -7.35
C TYR A 225 18.87 -2.95 -7.95
N LYS A 226 19.68 -1.89 -7.81
CA LYS A 226 21.01 -1.83 -8.44
C LYS A 226 21.96 -2.90 -7.86
N GLU A 227 22.00 -3.03 -6.54
CA GLU A 227 22.83 -4.04 -5.88
C GLU A 227 22.39 -5.46 -6.26
N PHE A 228 21.09 -5.74 -6.21
CA PHE A 228 20.57 -7.06 -6.60
C PHE A 228 20.87 -7.38 -8.06
N CYS A 229 20.55 -6.49 -9.00
CA CYS A 229 20.79 -6.73 -10.43
C CYS A 229 22.28 -6.75 -10.82
N ALA A 230 23.17 -6.18 -10.01
CA ALA A 230 24.62 -6.29 -10.21
C ALA A 230 25.17 -7.66 -9.80
N SER A 231 24.54 -8.32 -8.82
CA SER A 231 24.91 -9.67 -8.37
C SER A 231 24.78 -10.73 -9.49
N ASP A 232 25.54 -11.82 -9.39
CA ASP A 232 25.57 -12.86 -10.43
C ASP A 232 24.18 -13.48 -10.67
N GLN A 233 23.44 -13.79 -9.60
CA GLN A 233 22.08 -14.32 -9.68
C GLN A 233 21.08 -13.27 -10.19
N GLY A 234 21.15 -12.04 -9.66
CA GLY A 234 20.18 -10.99 -9.99
C GLY A 234 20.34 -10.47 -11.42
N ARG A 235 21.53 -10.54 -12.02
CA ARG A 235 21.76 -10.10 -13.41
C ARG A 235 20.83 -10.80 -14.40
N GLU A 236 20.73 -12.13 -14.32
CA GLU A 236 19.84 -12.90 -15.19
C GLU A 236 18.36 -12.64 -14.88
N VAL A 237 18.01 -12.58 -13.60
CA VAL A 237 16.63 -12.32 -13.15
C VAL A 237 16.13 -10.96 -13.66
N CYS A 238 16.96 -9.92 -13.54
CA CYS A 238 16.63 -8.59 -14.03
C CYS A 238 16.61 -8.53 -15.56
N ALA A 239 17.53 -9.22 -16.24
CA ALA A 239 17.54 -9.32 -17.71
C ALA A 239 16.27 -10.02 -18.26
N ARG A 240 15.71 -10.99 -17.52
CA ARG A 240 14.44 -11.65 -17.85
C ARG A 240 13.20 -10.80 -17.53
N GLY A 241 13.35 -9.61 -16.95
CA GLY A 241 12.23 -8.76 -16.56
C GLY A 241 11.43 -9.29 -15.37
N GLN A 242 12.02 -10.16 -14.54
CA GLN A 242 11.37 -10.69 -13.36
C GLN A 242 11.27 -9.66 -12.22
N VAL A 243 12.03 -8.56 -12.27
CA VAL A 243 11.96 -7.46 -11.28
C VAL A 243 11.35 -6.21 -11.92
N ARG A 244 10.19 -5.80 -11.42
CA ARG A 244 9.45 -4.60 -11.81
C ARG A 244 9.70 -3.52 -10.77
N LEU A 245 10.47 -2.50 -11.13
CA LEU A 245 10.86 -1.42 -10.23
C LEU A 245 9.92 -0.23 -10.35
N LEU A 246 9.49 0.31 -9.21
CA LEU A 246 9.03 1.69 -9.05
C LEU A 246 9.98 2.38 -8.06
N ALA A 247 10.82 3.28 -8.57
CA ALA A 247 11.77 4.05 -7.75
C ALA A 247 11.13 5.37 -7.33
N ILE A 248 11.19 5.66 -6.02
CA ILE A 248 10.58 6.84 -5.39
C ILE A 248 11.65 7.52 -4.54
N ASN A 249 11.71 8.85 -4.55
CA ASN A 249 12.58 9.56 -3.63
C ASN A 249 12.01 9.50 -2.20
N GLU A 250 12.84 9.41 -1.17
CA GLU A 250 12.38 9.29 0.22
C GLU A 250 11.46 10.45 0.65
N THR A 251 11.68 11.66 0.12
CA THR A 251 10.82 12.83 0.40
C THR A 251 9.43 12.75 -0.23
N GLU A 252 9.23 11.85 -1.20
CA GLU A 252 7.95 11.60 -1.87
C GLU A 252 7.21 10.40 -1.26
N SER A 253 7.77 9.77 -0.23
CA SER A 253 7.17 8.61 0.43
C SER A 253 5.90 8.97 1.19
N LEU A 254 4.91 8.08 1.14
CA LEU A 254 3.59 8.24 1.78
C LEU A 254 3.35 7.17 2.87
N GLY A 255 4.43 6.52 3.31
CA GLY A 255 4.38 5.43 4.27
C GLY A 255 4.09 4.04 3.65
N PRO A 256 4.12 2.99 4.48
CA PRO A 256 4.12 1.59 4.02
C PRO A 256 2.80 1.16 3.38
N ALA A 257 1.66 1.71 3.80
CA ALA A 257 0.36 1.36 3.23
C ALA A 257 0.27 1.77 1.75
N SER A 258 0.67 3.01 1.45
CA SER A 258 0.74 3.53 0.07
C SER A 258 1.77 2.78 -0.76
N ALA A 259 2.95 2.49 -0.20
CA ALA A 259 3.98 1.74 -0.90
C ALA A 259 3.52 0.31 -1.27
N ARG A 260 2.81 -0.39 -0.37
CA ARG A 260 2.19 -1.69 -0.64
C ARG A 260 1.07 -1.58 -1.69
N HIS A 261 0.26 -0.53 -1.64
CA HIS A 261 -0.72 -0.26 -2.69
C HIS A 261 -0.04 -0.10 -4.05
N PHE A 262 1.03 0.70 -4.14
CA PHE A 262 1.80 0.90 -5.37
C PHE A 262 2.43 -0.39 -5.88
N ALA A 263 3.02 -1.19 -4.99
CA ALA A 263 3.62 -2.48 -5.34
C ALA A 263 2.57 -3.45 -5.91
N SER A 264 1.35 -3.46 -5.35
CA SER A 264 0.28 -4.31 -5.87
C SER A 264 -0.15 -3.95 -7.30
N LYS A 265 0.05 -2.70 -7.74
CA LYS A 265 -0.22 -2.29 -9.13
C LYS A 265 0.77 -2.87 -10.14
N LEU A 266 1.92 -3.39 -9.69
CA LEU A 266 2.94 -3.97 -10.58
C LEU A 266 2.67 -5.46 -10.88
N TRP A 267 1.57 -6.03 -10.38
CA TRP A 267 1.10 -7.37 -10.71
C TRP A 267 0.59 -7.44 -12.16
N MET A 268 1.02 -8.45 -12.92
CA MET A 268 0.74 -8.59 -14.36
C MET A 268 0.12 -9.96 -14.69
N GLY A 269 -0.76 -10.43 -13.81
CA GLY A 269 -1.50 -11.68 -14.01
C GLY A 269 -0.88 -12.91 -13.34
N GLU A 270 0.21 -12.81 -12.59
CA GLU A 270 0.82 -13.99 -11.95
C GLU A 270 -0.19 -14.76 -11.09
N THR A 271 -0.07 -16.10 -11.08
CA THR A 271 -1.06 -17.01 -10.45
C THR A 271 -1.24 -16.76 -8.96
N TYR A 272 -0.15 -16.51 -8.24
CA TYR A 272 -0.15 -16.26 -6.80
C TYR A 272 0.36 -14.86 -6.47
N PHE A 273 -0.19 -14.27 -5.42
CA PHE A 273 0.24 -12.98 -4.89
C PHE A 273 0.76 -13.15 -3.47
N PHE A 274 1.98 -12.67 -3.20
CA PHE A 274 2.61 -12.71 -1.89
C PHE A 274 3.15 -11.31 -1.54
N GLN A 275 2.94 -10.85 -0.31
CA GLN A 275 3.45 -9.56 0.15
C GLN A 275 4.39 -9.79 1.34
N ILE A 276 5.57 -9.19 1.28
CA ILE A 276 6.60 -9.30 2.33
C ILE A 276 7.19 -7.95 2.69
N ASP A 277 7.86 -7.91 3.82
CA ASP A 277 8.74 -6.80 4.18
C ASP A 277 10.11 -6.95 3.48
N SER A 278 10.86 -5.86 3.34
CA SER A 278 12.10 -5.83 2.53
C SER A 278 13.35 -6.35 3.24
N HIS A 279 13.28 -6.76 4.51
CA HIS A 279 14.42 -7.25 5.30
C HIS A 279 14.11 -8.64 5.87
N MET A 280 13.81 -9.57 4.97
CA MET A 280 13.41 -10.93 5.30
C MET A 280 14.44 -11.94 4.80
N ILE A 281 14.60 -13.03 5.53
CA ILE A 281 15.39 -14.19 5.10
C ILE A 281 14.42 -15.35 4.94
N PHE A 282 14.35 -15.94 3.74
CA PHE A 282 13.46 -17.07 3.48
C PHE A 282 13.96 -18.34 4.18
N ALA A 283 13.06 -19.23 4.61
CA ALA A 283 13.44 -20.55 5.12
C ALA A 283 13.60 -21.55 3.94
N GLN A 284 14.29 -22.65 4.20
CA GLN A 284 14.47 -23.76 3.24
C GLN A 284 13.59 -24.95 3.63
#